data_AF-G2HDW1-F1
#
_entry.id   AF-G2HDW1-F1
#
_cell.length_a   1.000
_cell.length_b   1.000
_cell.length_c   1.000
_cell.angle_alpha   90.00
_cell.angle_beta   90.00
_cell.angle_gamma   90.00
#
_symmetry.space_group_name_H-M   'P 1'
#
loop_
_entity.id
_entity.type
_entity.pdbx_description
1 polymer ?
#
loop_
_entity_poly.entity_id
_entity_poly.type
_entity_poly.pdbx_seq_one_letter_code
_entity_poly.pdbx_strand_id
1 'polypeptide(L)'
;MAECCLVRGRELAQALGSMHGAPSQLASLSLAHCSSLKSRPELEHQASGTKDACPEPQGPSLLMLRALQELDLTACSKLTDASLAKVLQFPQLRQLSLSLLPELTDNGLVAVARGCPSLEHLALSHCSRLSDKGWAQAASSWPRLQHLNLSSCSQLIEQTLDAIGQACRQLRVLDVATCPGINMAAVRRFQAQLPQVSCVQSRFVGGADLTLTL
;
A
#
# COMPACT_ATOMS: atom_id res chain seq x y z
N MET A 1 22.63 12.69 -7.26
CA MET A 1 21.54 13.66 -7.21
C MET A 1 20.38 13.04 -7.97
N ALA A 2 19.42 12.45 -7.24
CA ALA A 2 18.30 11.74 -7.84
C ALA A 2 17.26 12.76 -8.30
N GLU A 3 17.07 12.87 -9.61
CA GLU A 3 16.03 13.71 -10.19
C GLU A 3 14.65 13.09 -9.93
N CYS A 4 13.86 13.75 -9.09
CA CYS A 4 12.45 13.46 -8.89
C CYS A 4 11.67 13.77 -10.17
N CYS A 5 11.42 12.76 -11.00
CA CYS A 5 10.53 12.89 -12.16
C CYS A 5 9.06 12.83 -11.73
N LEU A 6 8.41 13.99 -11.85
CA LEU A 6 6.97 14.20 -11.74
C LEU A 6 6.21 13.37 -12.77
N VAL A 7 5.20 12.63 -12.32
CA VAL A 7 4.49 11.72 -13.22
C VAL A 7 2.99 11.62 -12.91
N ARG A 8 2.14 11.94 -13.90
CA ARG A 8 0.69 11.66 -14.02
C ARG A 8 0.43 10.19 -14.41
N GLY A 9 -0.76 9.64 -14.19
CA GLY A 9 -1.07 8.21 -14.44
C GLY A 9 -0.81 7.65 -15.86
N ARG A 10 -0.63 8.50 -16.89
CA ARG A 10 -0.11 8.12 -18.22
C ARG A 10 1.40 8.33 -18.37
N GLU A 11 1.97 9.29 -17.65
CA GLU A 11 3.40 9.57 -17.58
C GLU A 11 4.16 8.52 -16.76
N LEU A 12 3.50 7.58 -16.06
CA LEU A 12 4.22 6.57 -15.27
C LEU A 12 4.70 5.42 -16.15
N ALA A 13 3.91 5.07 -17.15
CA ALA A 13 4.36 4.24 -18.27
C ALA A 13 5.32 5.02 -19.20
N GLN A 14 5.15 6.33 -19.37
CA GLN A 14 5.99 7.14 -20.28
C GLN A 14 7.32 7.62 -19.67
N ALA A 15 7.41 7.91 -18.38
CA ALA A 15 8.66 8.22 -17.67
C ALA A 15 9.56 6.99 -17.56
N LEU A 16 8.95 5.80 -17.47
CA LEU A 16 9.65 4.53 -17.65
C LEU A 16 10.00 4.26 -19.12
N GLY A 17 9.31 4.88 -20.08
CA GLY A 17 9.62 4.84 -21.52
C GLY A 17 10.67 5.84 -21.99
N SER A 18 10.87 6.94 -21.26
CA SER A 18 11.95 7.92 -21.51
C SER A 18 13.27 7.53 -20.86
N MET A 19 13.28 6.50 -20.01
CA MET A 19 14.47 5.73 -19.68
C MET A 19 14.93 4.97 -20.94
N HIS A 20 15.58 5.66 -21.87
CA HIS A 20 16.39 5.02 -22.91
C HIS A 20 17.44 4.15 -22.19
N GLY A 21 17.09 2.88 -21.92
CA GLY A 21 17.90 1.94 -21.15
C GLY A 21 17.41 1.62 -19.73
N ALA A 22 16.10 1.53 -19.46
CA ALA A 22 15.64 0.93 -18.21
C ALA A 22 16.15 -0.53 -18.10
N PRO A 23 17.01 -0.85 -17.11
CA PRO A 23 17.52 -2.20 -16.96
C PRO A 23 16.38 -3.14 -16.60
N SER A 24 16.41 -4.36 -17.14
CA SER A 24 15.50 -5.47 -16.81
C SER A 24 15.58 -5.94 -15.34
N GLN A 25 16.21 -5.16 -14.47
CA GLN A 25 16.57 -5.47 -13.09
C GLN A 25 16.21 -4.37 -12.08
N LEU A 26 15.34 -3.41 -12.44
CA LEU A 26 14.98 -2.36 -11.48
C LEU A 26 14.25 -2.97 -10.28
N ALA A 27 14.98 -3.12 -9.17
CA ALA A 27 14.50 -3.77 -7.96
C ALA A 27 13.76 -2.81 -7.02
N SER A 28 14.00 -1.50 -7.13
CA SER A 28 13.42 -0.49 -6.23
C SER A 28 12.99 0.76 -7.01
N LEU A 29 11.81 1.30 -6.68
CA LEU A 29 11.23 2.52 -7.25
C LEU A 29 10.53 3.33 -6.15
N SER A 30 10.93 4.59 -5.94
CA SER A 30 10.21 5.52 -5.05
C SER A 30 9.67 6.70 -5.85
N LEU A 31 8.38 7.00 -5.64
CA LEU A 31 7.66 8.15 -6.18
C LEU A 31 6.99 8.94 -5.03
N ALA A 32 7.55 8.87 -3.83
CA ALA A 32 6.97 9.53 -2.67
C ALA A 32 6.74 11.02 -2.92
N HIS A 33 5.60 11.54 -2.43
CA HIS A 33 5.16 12.92 -2.57
C HIS A 33 4.88 13.37 -4.02
N CYS A 34 4.74 12.43 -4.97
CA CYS A 34 4.42 12.77 -6.35
C CYS A 34 2.96 13.28 -6.48
N SER A 35 2.80 14.59 -6.44
CA SER A 35 1.52 15.29 -6.62
C SER A 35 1.03 15.29 -8.07
N SER A 36 1.84 14.81 -9.03
CA SER A 36 1.46 14.79 -10.43
C SER A 36 0.47 13.69 -10.80
N LEU A 37 0.39 12.56 -10.08
CA LEU A 37 -0.38 11.34 -10.45
C LEU A 37 -1.88 11.52 -10.77
N LYS A 38 -2.28 12.04 -11.94
CA LYS A 38 -3.72 12.18 -12.28
C LYS A 38 -4.42 10.82 -12.45
N SER A 39 -5.45 10.56 -11.65
CA SER A 39 -6.53 9.62 -11.98
C SER A 39 -7.44 10.28 -13.03
N ARG A 40 -7.69 9.61 -14.16
CA ARG A 40 -8.73 10.07 -15.08
C ARG A 40 -10.09 9.69 -14.49
N PRO A 41 -11.08 10.60 -14.39
CA PRO A 41 -12.46 10.18 -14.19
C PRO A 41 -12.94 9.47 -15.46
N GLU A 42 -13.64 8.36 -15.27
CA GLU A 42 -14.28 7.60 -16.34
C GLU A 42 -15.36 8.49 -16.97
N LEU A 43 -15.10 8.98 -18.19
CA LEU A 43 -16.12 9.59 -19.04
C LEU A 43 -16.74 8.47 -19.87
N GLU A 44 -17.69 7.76 -19.29
CA GLU A 44 -18.82 7.29 -20.09
C GLU A 44 -19.67 8.52 -20.40
N HIS A 45 -19.68 8.96 -21.67
CA HIS A 45 -20.87 9.31 -22.43
C HIS A 45 -20.47 9.83 -23.82
N GLN A 46 -20.95 9.10 -24.83
CA GLN A 46 -21.18 9.47 -26.23
C GLN A 46 -19.97 9.75 -27.12
N ALA A 47 -19.61 8.74 -27.93
CA ALA A 47 -18.94 8.95 -29.21
C ALA A 47 -19.65 8.14 -30.31
N SER A 48 -20.60 8.79 -30.97
CA SER A 48 -20.92 8.50 -32.37
C SER A 48 -19.81 9.10 -33.25
N GLY A 49 -19.21 8.29 -34.11
CA GLY A 49 -18.65 8.78 -35.38
C GLY A 49 -17.16 9.10 -35.45
N THR A 50 -16.53 8.42 -36.42
CA THR A 50 -15.33 8.77 -37.21
C THR A 50 -13.93 8.68 -36.60
N LYS A 51 -13.30 7.55 -36.97
CA LYS A 51 -11.87 7.35 -37.31
C LYS A 51 -11.06 8.64 -37.46
N ASP A 52 -10.05 8.79 -36.60
CA ASP A 52 -8.68 9.08 -37.01
C ASP A 52 -7.72 8.37 -36.05
N ALA A 53 -6.95 7.44 -36.62
CA ALA A 53 -6.02 6.60 -35.89
C ALA A 53 -4.71 7.36 -35.65
N CYS A 54 -4.58 7.98 -34.48
CA CYS A 54 -3.26 8.30 -33.94
C CYS A 54 -2.68 7.01 -33.33
N PRO A 55 -1.42 6.64 -33.61
CA PRO A 55 -0.77 5.54 -32.89
C PRO A 55 -0.68 5.92 -31.41
N GLU A 56 -1.49 5.28 -30.58
CA GLU A 56 -1.40 5.38 -29.12
C GLU A 56 0.05 5.06 -28.72
N PRO A 57 0.72 5.94 -27.95
CA PRO A 57 2.10 5.68 -27.55
C PRO A 57 2.12 4.48 -26.60
N GLN A 58 2.65 3.37 -27.11
CA GLN A 58 2.96 2.14 -26.37
C GLN A 58 4.12 2.42 -25.40
N GLY A 59 3.87 3.18 -24.33
CA GLY A 59 4.81 3.33 -23.22
C GLY A 59 4.93 2.01 -22.45
N PRO A 60 6.09 1.65 -21.88
CA PRO A 60 6.23 0.43 -21.10
C PRO A 60 5.25 0.46 -19.92
N SER A 61 4.29 -0.46 -19.93
CA SER A 61 3.39 -0.67 -18.80
C SER A 61 4.21 -1.13 -17.60
N LEU A 62 3.88 -0.63 -16.40
CA LEU A 62 4.45 -1.14 -15.14
C LEU A 62 4.33 -2.67 -14.98
N LEU A 63 3.37 -3.27 -15.69
CA LEU A 63 3.22 -4.72 -15.87
C LEU A 63 4.50 -5.42 -16.36
N MET A 64 5.48 -4.68 -16.89
CA MET A 64 6.76 -5.16 -17.35
C MET A 64 7.83 -5.23 -16.24
N LEU A 65 7.68 -4.47 -15.15
CA LEU A 65 8.61 -4.49 -14.01
C LEU A 65 8.33 -5.68 -13.08
N ARG A 66 8.29 -6.89 -13.65
CA ARG A 66 7.99 -8.13 -12.90
C ARG A 66 9.02 -8.47 -11.83
N ALA A 67 10.19 -7.86 -11.88
CA ALA A 67 11.28 -8.03 -10.93
C ALA A 67 11.33 -6.96 -9.83
N LEU A 68 10.40 -5.99 -9.82
CA LEU A 68 10.37 -4.94 -8.80
C LEU A 68 10.14 -5.58 -7.43
N GLN A 69 11.01 -5.27 -6.47
CA GLN A 69 10.95 -5.76 -5.10
C GLN A 69 10.51 -4.67 -4.12
N GLU A 70 10.75 -3.41 -4.42
CA GLU A 70 10.44 -2.28 -3.54
C GLU A 70 9.71 -1.18 -4.31
N LEU A 71 8.60 -0.71 -3.75
CA LEU A 71 7.81 0.38 -4.31
C LEU A 71 7.35 1.32 -3.20
N ASP A 72 7.65 2.60 -3.35
CA ASP A 72 7.21 3.62 -2.41
C ASP A 72 6.34 4.67 -3.13
N LEU A 73 5.07 4.77 -2.73
CA LEU A 73 4.08 5.71 -3.24
C LEU A 73 3.52 6.60 -2.11
N THR A 74 4.30 6.79 -1.04
CA THR A 74 3.91 7.60 0.11
C THR A 74 3.45 9.00 -0.32
N ALA A 75 2.37 9.52 0.28
CA ALA A 75 1.86 10.88 0.05
C ALA A 75 1.49 11.20 -1.42
N CYS A 76 1.27 10.18 -2.25
CA CYS A 76 0.75 10.33 -3.61
C CYS A 76 -0.78 10.59 -3.58
N SER A 77 -1.18 11.79 -3.15
CA SER A 77 -2.57 12.17 -2.82
C SER A 77 -3.63 11.96 -3.90
N LYS A 78 -3.23 11.70 -5.14
CA LYS A 78 -4.14 11.44 -6.27
C LYS A 78 -4.33 9.96 -6.58
N LEU A 79 -3.63 9.06 -5.88
CA LEU A 79 -3.89 7.63 -5.99
C LEU A 79 -5.23 7.29 -5.34
N THR A 80 -6.04 6.58 -6.12
CA THR A 80 -7.33 6.01 -5.71
C THR A 80 -7.27 4.49 -5.83
N ASP A 81 -8.22 3.78 -5.21
CA ASP A 81 -8.34 2.33 -5.31
C ASP A 81 -8.35 1.83 -6.76
N ALA A 82 -9.07 2.53 -7.66
CA ALA A 82 -9.13 2.19 -9.07
C ALA A 82 -7.76 2.31 -9.76
N SER A 83 -6.96 3.32 -9.38
CA SER A 83 -5.60 3.45 -9.89
C SER A 83 -4.69 2.33 -9.37
N LEU A 84 -4.79 1.99 -8.08
CA LEU A 84 -4.00 0.92 -7.47
C LEU A 84 -4.34 -0.44 -8.07
N ALA A 85 -5.62 -0.74 -8.31
CA ALA A 85 -6.05 -1.99 -8.93
C ALA A 85 -5.49 -2.18 -10.35
N LYS A 86 -5.34 -1.09 -11.11
CA LYS A 86 -4.78 -1.12 -12.46
C LYS A 86 -3.24 -1.19 -12.46
N VAL A 87 -2.61 -0.60 -11.44
CA VAL A 87 -1.17 -0.33 -11.41
C VAL A 87 -0.38 -1.37 -10.62
N LEU A 88 -0.92 -1.86 -9.50
CA LEU A 88 -0.24 -2.79 -8.61
C LEU A 88 -0.46 -4.23 -9.08
N GLN A 89 0.41 -4.70 -9.97
CA GLN A 89 0.47 -6.11 -10.40
C GLN A 89 1.91 -6.58 -10.35
N PHE A 90 2.46 -6.67 -9.13
CA PHE A 90 3.86 -6.95 -8.87
C PHE A 90 4.00 -8.21 -8.02
N PRO A 91 3.99 -9.41 -8.65
CA PRO A 91 3.99 -10.68 -7.92
C PRO A 91 5.27 -10.94 -7.12
N GLN A 92 6.37 -10.22 -7.41
CA GLN A 92 7.65 -10.32 -6.72
C GLN A 92 7.92 -9.16 -5.76
N LEU A 93 6.96 -8.23 -5.59
CA LEU A 93 7.12 -7.10 -4.70
C LEU A 93 7.19 -7.56 -3.25
N ARG A 94 8.23 -7.13 -2.55
CA ARG A 94 8.50 -7.45 -1.15
C ARG A 94 8.23 -6.28 -0.22
N GLN A 95 8.43 -5.05 -0.69
CA GLN A 95 8.25 -3.85 0.12
C GLN A 95 7.34 -2.86 -0.58
N LEU A 96 6.32 -2.40 0.13
CA LEU A 96 5.36 -1.42 -0.38
C LEU A 96 5.05 -0.37 0.68
N SER A 97 5.21 0.90 0.32
CA SER A 97 4.65 2.02 1.11
C SER A 97 3.53 2.71 0.35
N LEU A 98 2.38 2.78 1.00
CA LEU A 98 1.16 3.49 0.59
C LEU A 98 0.72 4.45 1.71
N SER A 99 1.65 4.90 2.55
CA SER A 99 1.36 5.80 3.66
C SER A 99 0.86 7.17 3.16
N LEU A 100 0.08 7.88 3.97
CA LEU A 100 -0.44 9.23 3.66
C LEU A 100 -1.29 9.28 2.38
N LEU A 101 -2.04 8.22 2.09
CA LEU A 101 -3.02 8.18 0.99
C LEU A 101 -4.44 8.37 1.54
N PRO A 102 -5.03 9.58 1.45
CA PRO A 102 -6.33 9.88 2.06
C PRO A 102 -7.52 9.21 1.37
N GLU A 103 -7.36 8.85 0.10
CA GLU A 103 -8.41 8.20 -0.72
C GLU A 103 -8.27 6.67 -0.77
N LEU A 104 -7.29 6.08 -0.06
CA LEU A 104 -7.11 4.64 0.01
C LEU A 104 -8.18 4.01 0.91
N THR A 105 -9.00 3.11 0.37
CA THR A 105 -10.01 2.37 1.13
C THR A 105 -9.75 0.86 1.14
N ASP A 106 -10.62 0.10 1.79
CA ASP A 106 -10.60 -1.36 1.81
C ASP A 106 -10.54 -1.98 0.40
N ASN A 107 -11.18 -1.37 -0.60
CA ASN A 107 -11.11 -1.84 -1.98
C ASN A 107 -9.68 -1.75 -2.55
N GLY A 108 -8.98 -0.67 -2.24
CA GLY A 108 -7.57 -0.50 -2.60
C GLY A 108 -6.68 -1.49 -1.88
N LEU A 109 -6.92 -1.74 -0.60
CA LEU A 109 -6.20 -2.75 0.17
C LEU A 109 -6.38 -4.17 -0.42
N VAL A 110 -7.61 -4.54 -0.79
CA VAL A 110 -7.90 -5.82 -1.46
C VAL A 110 -7.24 -5.90 -2.84
N ALA A 111 -7.17 -4.77 -3.56
CA ALA A 111 -6.44 -4.72 -4.82
C ALA A 111 -4.93 -4.97 -4.63
N VAL A 112 -4.32 -4.37 -3.61
CA VAL A 112 -2.92 -4.64 -3.24
C VAL A 112 -2.73 -6.12 -2.89
N ALA A 113 -3.64 -6.70 -2.11
CA ALA A 113 -3.60 -8.11 -1.71
C ALA A 113 -3.61 -9.06 -2.91
N ARG A 114 -4.39 -8.74 -3.96
CA ARG A 114 -4.44 -9.51 -5.20
C ARG A 114 -3.19 -9.32 -6.08
N GLY A 115 -2.69 -8.10 -6.15
CA GLY A 115 -1.60 -7.73 -7.06
C GLY A 115 -0.19 -7.98 -6.52
N CYS A 116 -0.02 -7.98 -5.20
CA CYS A 116 1.28 -8.04 -4.52
C CYS A 116 1.27 -9.12 -3.40
N PRO A 117 1.16 -10.42 -3.75
CA PRO A 117 1.07 -11.50 -2.75
C PRO A 117 2.39 -11.82 -2.02
N SER A 118 3.53 -11.36 -2.53
CA SER A 118 4.86 -11.68 -1.97
C SER A 118 5.37 -10.65 -0.95
N LEU A 119 4.51 -9.75 -0.45
CA LEU A 119 4.93 -8.69 0.46
C LEU A 119 5.49 -9.24 1.77
N GLU A 120 6.63 -8.68 2.14
CA GLU A 120 7.35 -8.87 3.41
C GLU A 120 7.24 -7.60 4.28
N HIS A 121 7.14 -6.41 3.66
CA HIS A 121 7.02 -5.11 4.33
C HIS A 121 5.87 -4.30 3.73
N LEU A 122 4.97 -3.81 4.58
CA LEU A 122 3.83 -2.98 4.18
C LEU A 122 3.67 -1.80 5.13
N ALA A 123 3.71 -0.58 4.58
CA ALA A 123 3.48 0.65 5.31
C ALA A 123 2.21 1.35 4.81
N LEU A 124 1.24 1.52 5.73
CA LEU A 124 -0.08 2.10 5.49
C LEU A 124 -0.42 3.18 6.54
N SER A 125 0.60 3.87 7.05
CA SER A 125 0.39 4.88 8.09
C SER A 125 -0.46 6.05 7.59
N HIS A 126 -1.28 6.61 8.47
CA HIS A 126 -2.21 7.71 8.15
C HIS A 126 -3.24 7.40 7.05
N CYS A 127 -3.58 6.13 6.81
CA CYS A 127 -4.65 5.71 5.90
C CYS A 127 -5.97 5.56 6.67
N SER A 128 -6.64 6.68 6.93
CA SER A 128 -7.79 6.78 7.85
C SER A 128 -9.10 6.12 7.36
N ARG A 129 -9.18 5.70 6.09
CA ARG A 129 -10.35 5.03 5.50
C ARG A 129 -10.20 3.50 5.39
N LEU A 130 -9.11 2.94 5.93
CA LEU A 130 -8.97 1.49 6.07
C LEU A 130 -9.70 1.01 7.31
N SER A 131 -10.45 -0.08 7.17
CA SER A 131 -11.21 -0.69 8.25
C SER A 131 -10.78 -2.14 8.53
N ASP A 132 -11.26 -2.68 9.64
CA ASP A 132 -11.13 -4.09 10.01
C ASP A 132 -11.70 -5.04 8.92
N LYS A 133 -12.74 -4.62 8.19
CA LYS A 133 -13.31 -5.42 7.09
C LYS A 133 -12.34 -5.58 5.93
N GLY A 134 -11.63 -4.52 5.56
CA GLY A 134 -10.59 -4.59 4.53
C GLY A 134 -9.49 -5.55 4.93
N TRP A 135 -9.04 -5.47 6.19
CA TRP A 135 -8.02 -6.37 6.74
C TRP A 135 -8.48 -7.83 6.79
N ALA A 136 -9.72 -8.09 7.19
CA ALA A 136 -10.28 -9.43 7.18
C ALA A 136 -10.29 -10.07 5.78
N GLN A 137 -10.42 -9.27 4.72
CA GLN A 137 -10.39 -9.74 3.33
C GLN A 137 -8.98 -9.84 2.75
N ALA A 138 -8.05 -9.01 3.20
CA ALA A 138 -6.72 -8.85 2.59
C ALA A 138 -5.61 -9.62 3.31
N ALA A 139 -5.66 -9.76 4.65
CA ALA A 139 -4.53 -10.24 5.44
C ALA A 139 -4.01 -11.63 5.02
N SER A 140 -4.92 -12.54 4.65
CA SER A 140 -4.57 -13.89 4.19
C SER A 140 -3.70 -13.94 2.94
N SER A 141 -3.64 -12.85 2.17
CA SER A 141 -2.82 -12.76 0.96
C SER A 141 -1.33 -12.52 1.24
N TRP A 142 -0.94 -12.20 2.49
CA TRP A 142 0.45 -11.89 2.85
C TRP A 142 1.03 -12.83 3.92
N PRO A 143 1.14 -14.14 3.64
CA PRO A 143 1.66 -15.11 4.61
C PRO A 143 3.14 -14.89 4.96
N ARG A 144 3.86 -14.09 4.16
CA ARG A 144 5.28 -13.74 4.35
C ARG A 144 5.51 -12.37 4.98
N LEU A 145 4.44 -11.68 5.38
CA LEU A 145 4.55 -10.35 5.96
C LEU A 145 5.33 -10.40 7.27
N GLN A 146 6.39 -9.60 7.35
CA GLN A 146 7.31 -9.51 8.49
C GLN A 146 7.21 -8.15 9.18
N HIS A 147 6.97 -7.07 8.41
CA HIS A 147 6.89 -5.71 8.91
C HIS A 147 5.59 -5.05 8.45
N LEU A 148 4.81 -4.54 9.40
CA LEU A 148 3.55 -3.87 9.13
C LEU A 148 3.45 -2.57 9.93
N ASN A 149 3.27 -1.45 9.24
CA ASN A 149 2.98 -0.16 9.87
C ASN A 149 1.56 0.29 9.54
N LEU A 150 0.74 0.41 10.60
CA LEU A 150 -0.65 0.85 10.59
C LEU A 150 -0.88 2.05 11.52
N SER A 151 0.18 2.76 11.90
CA SER A 151 0.07 3.90 12.80
C SER A 151 -0.84 4.99 12.25
N SER A 152 -1.54 5.67 13.16
CA SER A 152 -2.48 6.76 12.86
C SER A 152 -3.63 6.37 11.91
N CYS A 153 -4.01 5.09 11.87
CA CYS A 153 -5.18 4.61 11.13
C CYS A 153 -6.41 4.60 12.04
N SER A 154 -7.17 5.70 12.02
CA SER A 154 -8.23 6.00 13.00
C SER A 154 -9.43 5.06 12.99
N GLN A 155 -9.68 4.34 11.90
CA GLN A 155 -10.82 3.42 11.76
C GLN A 155 -10.47 1.97 12.12
N LEU A 156 -9.22 1.66 12.45
CA LEU A 156 -8.82 0.32 12.85
C LEU A 156 -9.15 0.06 14.32
N ILE A 157 -9.64 -1.15 14.58
CA ILE A 157 -10.04 -1.65 15.89
C ILE A 157 -9.38 -3.01 16.17
N GLU A 158 -9.66 -3.61 17.34
CA GLU A 158 -9.02 -4.86 17.77
C GLU A 158 -9.21 -6.04 16.80
N GLN A 159 -10.31 -6.09 16.05
CA GLN A 159 -10.59 -7.09 15.03
C GLN A 159 -9.52 -7.12 13.91
N THR A 160 -8.89 -5.98 13.63
CA THR A 160 -7.76 -5.90 12.70
C THR A 160 -6.60 -6.76 13.17
N LEU A 161 -6.29 -6.74 14.47
CA LEU A 161 -5.23 -7.55 15.06
C LEU A 161 -5.57 -9.04 15.01
N ASP A 162 -6.83 -9.41 15.21
CA ASP A 162 -7.26 -10.81 15.11
C ASP A 162 -7.08 -11.34 13.67
N ALA A 163 -7.46 -10.56 12.67
CA ALA A 163 -7.27 -10.92 11.26
C ALA A 163 -5.79 -11.08 10.89
N ILE A 164 -4.95 -10.13 11.31
CA ILE A 164 -3.49 -10.20 11.10
C ILE A 164 -2.90 -11.40 11.86
N GLY A 165 -3.34 -11.65 13.09
CA GLY A 165 -2.83 -12.71 13.96
C GLY A 165 -3.06 -14.10 13.40
N GLN A 166 -4.21 -14.29 12.74
CA GLN A 166 -4.58 -15.56 12.10
C GLN A 166 -3.77 -15.81 10.81
N ALA A 167 -3.57 -14.78 10.00
CA ALA A 167 -3.01 -14.88 8.65
C ALA A 167 -1.47 -14.69 8.59
N CYS A 168 -0.94 -13.64 9.21
CA CYS A 168 0.44 -13.18 9.03
C CYS A 168 1.39 -13.84 10.03
N ARG A 169 1.59 -15.16 9.91
CA ARG A 169 2.38 -15.95 10.88
C ARG A 169 3.88 -15.63 10.90
N GLN A 170 4.40 -14.87 9.94
CA GLN A 170 5.81 -14.46 9.92
C GLN A 170 6.04 -13.05 10.45
N LEU A 171 5.00 -12.39 10.97
CA LEU A 171 5.10 -11.01 11.43
C LEU A 171 6.09 -10.89 12.60
N ARG A 172 6.99 -9.93 12.49
CA ARG A 172 8.03 -9.61 13.49
C ARG A 172 7.86 -8.22 14.07
N VAL A 173 7.46 -7.27 13.23
CA VAL A 173 7.31 -5.86 13.60
C VAL A 173 5.92 -5.38 13.23
N LEU A 174 5.21 -4.85 14.22
CA LEU A 174 3.91 -4.22 14.06
C LEU A 174 3.93 -2.83 14.68
N ASP A 175 3.52 -1.81 13.94
CA ASP A 175 3.24 -0.48 14.47
C ASP A 175 1.75 -0.17 14.35
N VAL A 176 1.10 0.06 15.49
CA VAL A 176 -0.30 0.48 15.63
C VAL A 176 -0.41 1.72 16.51
N ALA A 177 0.67 2.50 16.64
CA ALA A 177 0.68 3.71 17.42
C ALA A 177 -0.40 4.69 16.93
N THR A 178 -1.02 5.41 17.86
CA THR A 178 -2.05 6.41 17.55
C THR A 178 -3.27 5.83 16.83
N CYS A 179 -3.54 4.53 16.99
CA CYS A 179 -4.80 3.89 16.59
C CYS A 179 -5.76 3.88 17.78
N PRO A 180 -6.75 4.79 17.86
CA PRO A 180 -7.60 4.95 19.04
C PRO A 180 -8.53 3.76 19.29
N GLY A 181 -8.91 3.04 18.23
CA GLY A 181 -9.79 1.87 18.30
C GLY A 181 -9.11 0.57 18.70
N ILE A 182 -7.77 0.54 18.68
CA ILE A 182 -6.99 -0.57 19.23
C ILE A 182 -6.74 -0.23 20.69
N ASN A 183 -6.79 -1.22 21.58
CA ASN A 183 -6.46 -1.05 23.00
C ASN A 183 -5.26 -1.94 23.37
N MET A 184 -4.63 -1.64 24.51
CA MET A 184 -3.46 -2.41 24.96
C MET A 184 -3.79 -3.87 25.31
N ALA A 185 -5.03 -4.19 25.70
CA ALA A 185 -5.42 -5.57 25.95
C ALA A 185 -5.41 -6.40 24.66
N ALA A 186 -5.89 -5.83 23.55
CA ALA A 186 -5.84 -6.44 22.22
C ALA A 186 -4.40 -6.63 21.74
N VAL A 187 -3.52 -5.65 21.95
CA VAL A 187 -2.09 -5.76 21.65
C VAL A 187 -1.44 -6.91 22.43
N ARG A 188 -1.74 -7.04 23.73
CA ARG A 188 -1.23 -8.15 24.55
C ARG A 188 -1.76 -9.51 24.09
N ARG A 189 -3.05 -9.60 23.74
CA ARG A 189 -3.62 -10.83 23.16
C ARG A 189 -2.93 -11.22 21.85
N PHE A 190 -2.68 -10.23 21.00
CA PHE A 190 -1.97 -10.41 19.74
C PHE A 190 -0.53 -10.93 19.95
N GLN A 191 0.22 -10.33 20.88
CA GLN A 191 1.57 -10.79 21.24
C GLN A 191 1.58 -12.21 21.81
N ALA A 192 0.58 -12.57 22.62
CA ALA A 192 0.45 -13.93 23.15
C ALA A 192 0.17 -14.97 22.05
N GLN A 193 -0.54 -14.58 20.99
CA GLN A 193 -0.82 -15.45 19.84
C GLN A 193 0.39 -15.59 18.90
N LEU A 194 1.22 -14.55 18.78
CA LEU A 194 2.40 -14.52 17.91
C LEU A 194 3.66 -14.16 18.72
N PRO A 195 4.21 -15.10 19.52
CA PRO A 195 5.39 -14.85 20.35
C PRO A 195 6.65 -14.48 19.54
N GLN A 196 6.64 -14.69 18.22
CA GLN A 196 7.70 -14.28 17.30
C GLN A 196 7.71 -12.78 16.97
N VAL A 197 6.65 -12.03 17.32
CA VAL A 197 6.58 -10.58 17.10
C VAL A 197 7.53 -9.91 18.09
N SER A 198 8.71 -9.52 17.61
CA SER A 198 9.78 -8.94 18.43
C SER A 198 9.54 -7.47 18.77
N CYS A 199 8.74 -6.75 18.00
CA CYS A 199 8.48 -5.33 18.22
C CYS A 199 7.02 -4.99 17.93
N VAL A 200 6.30 -4.52 18.96
CA VAL A 200 5.00 -3.86 18.77
C VAL A 200 5.10 -2.44 19.27
N GLN A 201 4.95 -1.48 18.35
CA GLN A 201 4.86 -0.07 18.68
C GLN A 201 3.38 0.29 18.83
N SER A 202 2.97 0.68 20.04
CA SER A 202 1.56 0.93 20.38
C SER A 202 1.37 2.16 21.26
N ARG A 203 2.20 3.20 21.09
CA ARG A 203 2.06 4.46 21.82
C ARG A 203 0.70 5.10 21.50
N PHE A 204 0.02 5.68 22.49
CA PHE A 204 -1.27 6.39 22.33
C PHE A 204 -2.45 5.52 21.81
N VAL A 205 -2.49 4.25 22.18
CA VAL A 205 -3.52 3.28 21.79
C VAL A 205 -4.61 3.21 22.87
N GLY A 206 -5.89 3.39 22.52
CA GLY A 206 -7.02 3.30 23.45
C GLY A 206 -7.46 4.60 24.16
N GLY A 207 -7.14 5.78 23.61
CA GLY A 207 -7.69 7.07 24.08
C GLY A 207 -7.18 7.59 25.44
N ALA A 208 -6.34 6.83 26.15
CA ALA A 208 -5.65 7.27 27.35
C ALA A 208 -4.16 6.94 27.23
N ASP A 209 -3.35 7.98 27.05
CA ASP A 209 -1.90 7.89 27.15
C ASP A 209 -1.50 7.84 28.62
N LEU A 210 -1.12 6.65 29.09
CA LEU A 210 -0.26 6.52 30.26
C LEU A 210 0.79 5.47 29.91
N THR A 211 1.91 5.98 29.36
CA THR A 211 3.27 5.47 29.58
C THR A 211 3.33 4.23 30.49
N LEU A 212 3.77 3.10 29.95
CA LEU A 212 4.52 2.10 30.70
C LEU A 212 5.34 1.26 29.72
N THR A 213 6.56 1.76 29.48
CA THR A 213 7.73 0.93 29.20
C THR A 213 7.92 -0.03 30.36
N LEU A 214 7.83 -1.33 30.12
CA LEU A 214 8.54 -2.39 30.87
C LEU A 214 8.89 -3.50 29.88
#